data_AF-A0A495EA51-F1
#
_entry.id   AF-A0A495EA51-F1
#
_cell.length_a   1.000
_cell.length_b   1.000
_cell.length_c   1.000
_cell.angle_alpha   90.00
_cell.angle_beta   90.00
_cell.angle_gamma   90.00
#
_symmetry.space_group_name_H-M   'P 1'
#
loop_
_entity.id
_entity.type
_entity.pdbx_description
1 polymer ?
#
loop_
_entity_poly.entity_id
_entity_poly.type
_entity_poly.pdbx_seq_one_letter_code
_entity_poly.pdbx_strand_id
1 'polypeptide(L)' 'MTPSVAVAAVTFDRPRELAVLLDAINNQTAQVRSICLVDSGTVPSKDVSDRHANVDYVRSEA' A
#
# COMPACT_ATOMS: atom_id res chain seq x y z
N MET A 1 -13.38 22.45 -3.44
CA MET A 1 -13.26 21.15 -2.76
C MET A 1 -12.03 20.45 -3.29
N THR A 2 -11.09 20.09 -2.42
CA THR A 2 -9.98 19.21 -2.83
C THR A 2 -10.51 17.77 -2.88
N PRO A 3 -10.34 17.03 -3.98
CA PRO A 3 -10.82 15.66 -4.07
C PRO A 3 -10.12 14.77 -3.03
N SER A 4 -10.86 13.86 -2.41
CA SER A 4 -10.30 12.85 -1.52
C SER A 4 -9.89 11.64 -2.36
N VAL A 5 -8.61 11.27 -2.31
CA VAL A 5 -8.06 10.15 -3.08
C VAL A 5 -7.83 8.95 -2.17
N ALA A 6 -8.35 7.79 -2.57
CA ALA A 6 -8.11 6.49 -1.96
C ALA A 6 -7.57 5.52 -3.01
N VAL A 7 -6.66 4.63 -2.61
CA VAL A 7 -6.00 3.66 -3.50
C VAL A 7 -6.29 2.24 -3.03
N ALA A 8 -6.58 1.34 -3.96
CA ALA A 8 -6.58 -0.11 -3.72
C ALA A 8 -5.42 -0.73 -4.49
N ALA A 9 -4.58 -1.51 -3.80
CA ALA A 9 -3.41 -2.15 -4.35
C ALA A 9 -3.40 -3.64 -3.99
N VAL A 10 -2.89 -4.47 -4.90
CA VAL A 10 -2.68 -5.90 -4.68
C VAL A 10 -1.22 -6.22 -4.99
N THR A 11 -0.56 -6.99 -4.13
CA THR A 11 0.83 -7.41 -4.30
C THR A 11 0.99 -8.92 -4.18
N PHE A 12 2.05 -9.46 -4.79
CA PHE A 12 2.43 -10.87 -4.73
C PHE A 12 3.95 -10.99 -4.74
N ASP A 13 4.58 -11.34 -3.61
CA ASP A 13 6.02 -11.62 -3.47
C ASP A 13 6.96 -10.57 -4.08
N ARG A 14 6.60 -9.30 -3.96
CA ARG A 14 7.35 -8.15 -4.50
C ARG A 14 7.59 -7.07 -3.44
N PRO A 15 8.26 -7.37 -2.31
CA PRO A 15 8.39 -6.43 -1.20
C PRO A 15 9.21 -5.18 -1.53
N ARG A 16 10.19 -5.28 -2.45
CA ARG A 16 11.01 -4.13 -2.86
C ARG A 16 10.23 -3.17 -3.76
N GLU A 17 9.55 -3.71 -4.75
CA GLU A 17 8.72 -2.94 -5.67
C GLU A 17 7.51 -2.33 -4.94
N LEU A 18 6.94 -3.05 -3.98
CA LEU A 18 5.89 -2.54 -3.10
C LEU A 18 6.37 -1.31 -2.30
N ALA A 19 7.57 -1.35 -1.71
CA ALA A 19 8.10 -0.22 -0.96
C ALA A 19 8.22 1.03 -1.85
N VAL A 20 8.79 0.86 -3.06
CA VAL A 20 8.92 1.96 -4.04
C VAL A 20 7.56 2.52 -4.43
N LEU A 21 6.57 1.65 -4.64
CA LEU A 21 5.21 2.07 -4.98
C LEU A 21 4.56 2.88 -3.85
N LEU A 22 4.61 2.39 -2.61
CA LEU A 22 4.02 3.07 -1.46
C LEU A 22 4.70 4.41 -1.17
N ASP A 23 6.02 4.49 -1.31
CA ASP A 23 6.77 5.74 -1.23
C ASP A 23 6.33 6.72 -2.33
N ALA A 24 6.18 6.26 -3.56
CA ALA A 24 5.75 7.10 -4.68
C ALA A 24 4.31 7.61 -4.50
N ILE A 25 3.39 6.77 -4.01
CA ILE A 25 2.00 7.15 -3.72
C ILE A 25 1.95 8.22 -2.61
N ASN A 26 2.77 8.08 -1.58
CA ASN A 26 2.79 9.04 -0.46
C ASN A 26 3.46 10.38 -0.82
N ASN A 27 4.30 10.41 -1.86
CA ASN A 27 4.95 11.64 -2.35
C ASN A 27 4.16 12.38 -3.44
N GLN A 28 2.92 11.99 -3.73
CA GLN A 28 2.09 12.68 -4.72
C GLN A 28 1.74 14.11 -4.28
N THR A 29 1.60 15.02 -5.26
CA THR A 29 1.22 16.42 -5.01
C THR A 29 -0.20 16.56 -4.45
N ALA A 30 -1.09 15.63 -4.82
CA ALA A 30 -2.39 15.45 -4.19
C ALA A 30 -2.28 14.40 -3.08
N GLN A 31 -2.72 14.74 -1.88
CA GLN A 31 -2.66 13.84 -0.73
C GLN A 31 -3.52 12.59 -0.95
N VAL A 32 -2.90 11.41 -0.89
CA VAL A 32 -3.60 10.12 -0.82
C VAL A 32 -3.97 9.84 0.63
N ARG A 33 -5.29 9.82 0.91
CA ARG A 33 -5.82 9.73 2.27
C ARG A 33 -5.75 8.31 2.85
N SER A 34 -5.93 7.30 1.99
CA SER A 34 -5.95 5.90 2.42
C SER A 34 -5.52 4.97 1.29
N ILE A 35 -4.85 3.89 1.66
CA ILE A 35 -4.40 2.83 0.77
C ILE A 35 -4.85 1.50 1.36
N CYS A 36 -5.72 0.77 0.67
CA CYS A 36 -6.02 -0.62 1.01
C CYS A 36 -5.04 -1.52 0.25
N LEU A 37 -4.14 -2.19 0.97
CA LEU A 37 -3.15 -3.09 0.40
C LEU A 37 -3.53 -4.54 0.69
N VAL A 38 -3.85 -5.29 -0.36
CA VAL A 38 -4.07 -6.74 -0.29
C VAL A 38 -2.78 -7.46 -0.63
N ASP A 39 -2.26 -8.24 0.30
CA ASP A 39 -1.06 -9.05 0.12
C ASP A 39 -1.44 -10.52 -0.13
N SER A 40 -1.28 -10.93 -1.38
CA SER A 40 -1.49 -12.30 -1.86
C SER A 40 -0.19 -13.09 -2.04
N GLY A 41 0.96 -12.55 -1.61
CA GLY A 41 2.25 -13.22 -1.72
C GLY A 41 2.35 -14.45 -0.82
N THR A 42 3.40 -15.23 -0.95
CA THR A 42 3.73 -16.32 -0.01
C THR A 42 4.38 -15.82 1.28
N VAL A 43 5.11 -14.70 1.21
CA VAL A 43 5.76 -14.07 2.37
C VAL A 43 5.05 -12.77 2.75
N PRO A 44 4.66 -12.58 4.03
CA PRO A 44 4.01 -11.34 4.46
C PRO A 44 4.87 -10.11 4.21
N SER A 45 4.31 -9.11 3.53
CA SER A 45 4.94 -7.79 3.30
C SER A 45 4.61 -6.76 4.39
N LYS A 46 4.24 -7.24 5.59
CA LYS A 46 3.76 -6.39 6.70
C LYS A 46 4.78 -5.34 7.15
N ASP A 47 6.06 -5.68 7.16
CA ASP A 47 7.13 -4.75 7.52
C ASP A 47 7.27 -3.57 6.54
N VAL A 48 6.76 -3.73 5.31
CA VAL A 48 6.73 -2.66 4.30
C VAL A 48 5.50 -1.79 4.52
N SER A 49 4.32 -2.39 4.76
CA SER A 49 3.10 -1.64 5.02
C SER A 49 3.18 -0.80 6.30
N ASP A 50 3.74 -1.35 7.38
CA ASP A 50 3.78 -0.71 8.71
C ASP A 50 4.65 0.58 8.73
N ARG A 51 5.40 0.85 7.66
CA ARG A 51 6.15 2.12 7.48
C ARG A 51 5.26 3.30 7.08
N HIS A 52 4.03 3.04 6.64
CA HIS A 52 3.12 4.04 6.11
C HIS A 52 1.81 4.06 6.91
N ALA A 53 1.54 5.17 7.59
CA ALA A 53 0.38 5.29 8.49
C ALA A 53 -0.99 5.27 7.78
N ASN A 54 -1.03 5.48 6.46
CA ASN A 54 -2.26 5.49 5.66
C ASN A 54 -2.50 4.17 4.90
N VAL A 55 -1.78 3.09 5.25
CA VAL A 55 -1.94 1.77 4.63
C VAL A 55 -2.73 0.84 5.55
N ASP A 56 -3.91 0.43 5.08
CA ASP A 56 -4.69 -0.67 5.63
C ASP A 56 -4.21 -1.98 4.98
N TYR A 57 -3.47 -2.78 5.73
CA TYR A 57 -2.91 -4.05 5.27
C TYR A 57 -3.90 -5.20 5.46
N VAL A 58 -4.21 -5.92 4.38
CA VAL A 58 -5.06 -7.11 4.36
C VAL A 58 -4.25 -8.28 3.83
N ARG A 59 -4.15 -9.36 4.60
CA ARG A 59 -3.56 -10.61 4.15
C ARG A 59 -4.61 -11.44 3.41
N SER A 60 -4.30 -11.86 2.19
CA SER A 60 -5.10 -12.84 1.46
C SER A 60 -4.70 -14.24 1.91
N GLU A 61 -5.56 -14.92 2.66
CA GLU A 61 -5.37 -16.31 3.14
C GLU A 61 -5.90 -17.37 2.16
N ALA A 62 -6.08 -16.99 0.89
CA ALA A 62 -6.63 -17.83 -0.17
C ALA A 62 -5.67 -18.95 -0.61
#